data_AF-A0A7L6AY09-F1
#
_entry.id   AF-A0A7L6AY09-F1
#
_cell.length_a   1.000
_cell.length_b   1.000
_cell.length_c   1.000
_cell.angle_alpha   90.00
_cell.angle_beta   90.00
_cell.angle_gamma   90.00
#
_symmetry.space_group_name_H-M   'P 1'
#
loop_
_entity.id
_entity.type
_entity.pdbx_description
1 polymer ?
#
loop_
_entity_poly.entity_id
_entity_poly.type
_entity_poly.pdbx_seq_one_letter_code
_entity_poly.pdbx_strand_id
1 'polypeptide(L)'
;MAINELLKVMVRLRDTQTGCPWDIKQTWRSILPHTLEEVYEVADAVDRDDAAALCDELGDLLFQIVFMAQIASEQGLFSFNDVAEGITDKMIRRHPHIFGDAVFADEGAQKQAWEDIKQSERSSKTEAKGFFAGIPVAMPALRRSQKIQQRAARVGFDWDDWRQVIPKIHEELEEVADAVGKDEPFTRIEEEVGDVLMGATNLARLLGVNAENALRLSNHKFEQRFQRVEALLLAEGISLEKASLQQMEAAWNIAKHEEKGGCPITLNKNNAVGEQCRICRFQAPVSLIGYDCPRCCSLS
;
A
#
# COMPACT_ATOMS: atom_id res chain seq x y z
N MET A 1 7.42 -31.94 -4.98
CA MET A 1 8.69 -32.25 -4.29
C MET A 1 9.17 -31.07 -3.46
N ALA A 2 9.38 -29.87 -4.02
CA ALA A 2 9.92 -28.71 -3.29
C ALA A 2 9.18 -28.37 -1.98
N ILE A 3 7.85 -28.27 -1.99
CA ILE A 3 7.07 -27.96 -0.78
C ILE A 3 7.28 -29.00 0.34
N ASN A 4 7.37 -30.29 0.00
CA ASN A 4 7.59 -31.33 1.00
C ASN A 4 8.99 -31.22 1.63
N GLU A 5 10.00 -30.79 0.88
CA GLU A 5 11.32 -30.53 1.43
C GLU A 5 11.31 -29.32 2.38
N LEU A 6 10.59 -28.25 2.04
CA LEU A 6 10.41 -27.10 2.93
C LEU A 6 9.75 -27.52 4.26
N LEU A 7 8.69 -28.34 4.20
CA LEU A 7 8.04 -28.88 5.40
C LEU A 7 9.01 -29.72 6.25
N LYS A 8 9.82 -30.58 5.62
CA LYS A 8 10.85 -31.37 6.34
C LYS A 8 11.91 -30.48 6.98
N VAL A 9 12.36 -29.43 6.30
CA VAL A 9 13.29 -28.44 6.85
C VAL A 9 12.69 -27.80 8.09
N MET A 10 11.42 -27.35 8.03
CA MET A 10 10.76 -26.75 9.17
C MET A 10 10.63 -27.71 10.36
N VAL A 11 10.25 -28.97 10.13
CA VAL A 11 10.24 -30.02 11.16
C VAL A 11 11.63 -30.17 11.80
N ARG A 12 12.69 -30.15 11.00
CA ARG A 12 14.07 -30.27 11.48
C ARG A 12 14.51 -29.05 12.29
N LEU A 13 14.17 -27.85 11.84
CA LEU A 13 14.49 -26.59 12.55
C LEU A 13 13.82 -26.55 13.92
N ARG A 14 12.61 -27.08 14.05
CA ARG A 14 11.84 -27.08 15.30
C ARG A 14 11.92 -28.37 16.11
N ASP A 15 12.77 -29.32 15.72
CA ASP A 15 13.00 -30.56 16.48
C ASP A 15 13.52 -30.24 17.88
N THR A 16 12.86 -30.74 18.93
CA THR A 16 13.14 -30.36 20.31
C THR A 16 14.48 -30.85 20.84
N GLN A 17 15.13 -31.81 20.17
CA GLN A 17 16.41 -32.37 20.59
C GLN A 17 17.59 -31.81 19.81
N THR A 18 17.38 -31.51 18.53
CA THR A 18 18.45 -31.25 17.55
C THR A 18 18.18 -30.04 16.65
N GLY A 19 17.04 -29.39 16.82
CA GLY A 19 16.66 -28.20 16.08
C GLY A 19 17.37 -26.94 16.57
N CYS A 20 17.02 -25.83 15.94
CA CYS A 20 17.55 -24.51 16.25
C CYS A 20 16.88 -23.96 17.53
N PRO A 21 17.66 -23.57 18.56
CA PRO A 21 17.09 -23.05 19.80
C PRO A 21 16.25 -21.78 19.64
N TRP A 22 16.53 -20.98 18.60
CA TRP A 22 15.74 -19.79 18.30
C TRP A 22 14.39 -20.19 17.69
N ASP A 23 14.38 -21.07 16.70
CA ASP A 23 13.16 -21.53 16.03
C ASP A 23 12.22 -22.21 17.02
N ILE A 24 12.72 -23.15 17.84
CA ILE A 24 11.93 -23.89 18.83
C ILE A 24 11.15 -22.97 19.77
N LYS A 25 11.74 -21.84 20.19
CA LYS A 25 11.14 -20.88 21.12
C LYS A 25 10.05 -20.02 20.51
N GLN A 26 9.92 -19.98 19.19
CA GLN A 26 8.93 -19.14 18.51
C GLN A 26 7.50 -19.62 18.78
N THR A 27 6.60 -18.65 18.83
CA THR A 27 5.14 -18.83 18.98
C THR A 27 4.44 -18.05 17.87
N TRP A 28 3.14 -18.29 17.62
CA TRP A 28 2.39 -17.47 16.66
C TRP A 28 2.46 -15.97 16.96
N ARG A 29 2.56 -15.57 18.25
CA ARG A 29 2.67 -14.16 18.62
C ARG A 29 4.01 -13.55 18.26
N SER A 30 5.10 -14.32 18.37
CA SER A 30 6.43 -13.83 18.01
C SER A 30 6.69 -13.87 16.50
N ILE A 31 6.00 -14.74 15.76
CA ILE A 31 6.08 -14.83 14.30
C ILE A 31 5.24 -13.76 13.59
N LEU A 32 4.14 -13.31 14.20
CA LEU A 32 3.22 -12.36 13.56
C LEU A 32 3.90 -11.06 13.05
N PRO A 33 4.78 -10.38 13.81
CA PRO A 33 5.49 -9.20 13.30
C PRO A 33 6.28 -9.49 12.03
N HIS A 34 7.04 -10.58 12.00
CA HIS A 34 7.81 -11.00 10.83
C HIS A 34 6.91 -11.32 9.64
N THR A 35 5.76 -11.97 9.87
CA THR A 35 4.78 -12.20 8.79
C THR A 35 4.26 -10.91 8.19
N LEU A 36 4.07 -9.87 9.01
CA LEU A 36 3.64 -8.57 8.51
C LEU A 36 4.77 -7.88 7.72
N GLU A 37 6.01 -7.98 8.18
CA GLU A 37 7.21 -7.50 7.46
C GLU A 37 7.27 -8.11 6.05
N GLU A 38 7.21 -9.44 5.91
CA GLU A 38 7.29 -10.09 4.57
C GLU A 38 6.12 -9.67 3.65
N VAL A 39 4.94 -9.40 4.20
CA VAL A 39 3.80 -8.91 3.40
C VAL A 39 4.10 -7.51 2.83
N TYR A 40 4.81 -6.67 3.58
CA TYR A 40 5.22 -5.35 3.11
C TYR A 40 6.39 -5.43 2.12
N GLU A 41 7.33 -6.35 2.29
CA GLU A 41 8.42 -6.58 1.33
C GLU A 41 7.89 -7.12 0.00
N VAL A 42 6.93 -8.06 0.02
CA VAL A 42 6.19 -8.47 -1.20
C VAL A 42 5.54 -7.27 -1.88
N ALA A 43 4.93 -6.37 -1.10
CA ALA A 43 4.29 -5.18 -1.65
C ALA A 43 5.30 -4.20 -2.26
N ASP A 44 6.47 -4.03 -1.65
CA ASP A 44 7.58 -3.23 -2.17
C ASP A 44 8.13 -3.82 -3.48
N ALA A 45 8.38 -5.13 -3.53
CA ALA A 45 8.85 -5.80 -4.73
C ALA A 45 7.89 -5.64 -5.92
N VAL A 46 6.57 -5.68 -5.67
CA VAL A 46 5.54 -5.39 -6.68
C VAL A 46 5.61 -3.93 -7.15
N ASP A 47 5.77 -2.98 -6.24
CA ASP A 47 5.84 -1.55 -6.60
C ASP A 47 7.09 -1.20 -7.41
N ARG A 48 8.18 -1.90 -7.18
CA ARG A 48 9.43 -1.77 -7.94
C ARG A 48 9.46 -2.55 -9.25
N ASP A 49 8.41 -3.31 -9.56
CA ASP A 49 8.35 -4.25 -10.69
C ASP A 49 9.57 -5.21 -10.71
N ASP A 50 10.03 -5.61 -9.52
CA ASP A 50 11.21 -6.43 -9.33
C ASP A 50 10.83 -7.90 -9.17
N ALA A 51 10.79 -8.62 -10.29
CA ALA A 51 10.39 -10.03 -10.31
C ALA A 51 11.32 -10.95 -9.51
N ALA A 52 12.61 -10.60 -9.35
CA ALA A 52 13.56 -11.40 -8.59
C ALA A 52 13.31 -11.25 -7.10
N ALA A 53 13.20 -10.01 -6.62
CA ALA A 53 12.81 -9.74 -5.23
C ALA A 53 11.43 -10.36 -4.94
N LEU A 54 10.44 -10.18 -5.81
CA LEU A 54 9.11 -10.75 -5.61
C LEU A 54 9.13 -12.27 -5.40
N CYS A 55 9.98 -12.99 -6.14
CA CYS A 55 10.12 -14.43 -5.98
C CYS A 55 10.72 -14.81 -4.61
N ASP A 56 11.66 -14.01 -4.11
CA ASP A 56 12.33 -14.23 -2.82
C ASP A 56 11.35 -13.96 -1.67
N GLU A 57 10.69 -12.79 -1.68
CA GLU A 57 9.75 -12.36 -0.64
C GLU A 57 8.50 -13.26 -0.57
N LEU A 58 8.04 -13.80 -1.71
CA LEU A 58 6.98 -14.82 -1.71
C LEU A 58 7.44 -16.14 -1.07
N GLY A 59 8.73 -16.46 -1.18
CA GLY A 59 9.36 -17.58 -0.50
C GLY A 59 9.38 -17.39 1.01
N ASP A 60 9.78 -16.20 1.47
CA ASP A 60 9.82 -15.86 2.90
C ASP A 60 8.42 -15.82 3.50
N LEU A 61 7.44 -15.22 2.80
CA LEU A 61 6.04 -15.26 3.22
C LEU A 61 5.50 -16.70 3.29
N LEU A 62 5.86 -17.56 2.33
CA LEU A 62 5.52 -18.99 2.37
C LEU A 62 6.16 -19.69 3.58
N PHE A 63 7.43 -19.36 3.89
CA PHE A 63 8.12 -19.88 5.05
C PHE A 63 7.41 -19.52 6.35
N GLN A 64 6.92 -18.28 6.50
CA GLN A 64 6.12 -17.87 7.68
C GLN A 64 4.84 -18.69 7.83
N ILE A 65 4.14 -18.99 6.73
CA ILE A 65 2.93 -19.85 6.73
C ILE A 65 3.28 -21.28 7.18
N VAL A 66 4.35 -21.85 6.62
CA VAL A 66 4.86 -23.18 7.00
C VAL A 66 5.25 -23.22 8.48
N PHE A 67 5.90 -22.17 8.98
CA PHE A 67 6.31 -22.05 10.38
C PHE A 67 5.09 -22.09 11.32
N MET A 68 4.08 -21.26 11.04
CA MET A 68 2.86 -21.23 11.86
C MET A 68 2.08 -22.54 11.81
N ALA A 69 2.03 -23.20 10.65
CA ALA A 69 1.41 -24.50 10.48
C ALA A 69 2.17 -25.62 11.23
N GLN A 70 3.51 -25.55 11.28
CA GLN A 70 4.32 -26.48 12.06
C GLN A 70 4.04 -26.32 13.56
N ILE A 71 4.02 -25.09 14.09
CA ILE A 71 3.63 -24.82 15.49
C ILE A 71 2.24 -25.38 15.80
N ALA A 72 1.28 -25.22 14.87
CA ALA A 72 -0.08 -25.75 15.02
C ALA A 72 -0.10 -27.29 15.07
N SER A 73 0.69 -27.93 14.20
CA SER A 73 0.79 -29.38 14.12
C SER A 73 1.42 -29.98 15.38
N GLU A 74 2.44 -29.32 15.94
CA GLU A 74 3.06 -29.72 17.22
C GLU A 74 2.06 -29.72 18.38
N GLN A 75 1.05 -28.86 18.31
CA GLN A 75 -0.01 -28.74 19.30
C GLN A 75 -1.24 -29.63 18.98
N GLY A 76 -1.19 -30.41 17.90
CA GLY A 76 -2.29 -31.28 17.46
C GLY A 76 -3.54 -30.51 17.01
N LEU A 77 -3.39 -29.26 16.56
CA LEU A 77 -4.52 -28.40 16.18
C LEU A 77 -4.89 -28.54 14.70
N PHE A 78 -3.92 -28.34 13.81
CA PHE A 78 -4.04 -28.52 12.36
C PHE A 78 -2.65 -28.60 11.73
N SER A 79 -2.59 -29.11 10.51
CA SER A 79 -1.38 -29.26 9.70
C SER A 79 -1.36 -28.27 8.52
N PHE A 80 -0.22 -28.21 7.81
CA PHE A 80 -0.13 -27.46 6.57
C PHE A 80 -1.12 -27.97 5.49
N ASN A 81 -1.40 -29.28 5.47
CA ASN A 81 -2.38 -29.85 4.55
C ASN A 81 -3.80 -29.35 4.85
N ASP A 82 -4.18 -29.26 6.13
CA ASP A 82 -5.49 -28.73 6.52
C ASP A 82 -5.66 -27.26 6.08
N VAL A 83 -4.57 -26.47 6.14
CA VAL A 83 -4.56 -25.09 5.63
C VAL A 83 -4.77 -25.07 4.11
N ALA A 84 -4.03 -25.91 3.37
CA ALA A 84 -4.11 -26.00 1.91
C ALA A 84 -5.47 -26.52 1.42
N GLU A 85 -6.02 -27.55 2.07
CA GLU A 85 -7.36 -28.08 1.79
C GLU A 85 -8.42 -27.04 2.10
N GLY A 86 -8.34 -26.39 3.27
CA GLY A 86 -9.29 -25.36 3.69
C GLY A 86 -9.34 -24.14 2.77
N ILE A 87 -8.23 -23.74 2.15
CA ILE A 87 -8.24 -22.67 1.13
C ILE A 87 -8.70 -23.20 -0.23
N THR A 88 -8.31 -24.41 -0.63
CA THR A 88 -8.75 -25.07 -1.87
C THR A 88 -10.26 -25.18 -1.94
N ASP A 89 -10.88 -25.80 -0.94
CA ASP A 89 -12.33 -25.98 -0.86
C ASP A 89 -13.08 -24.64 -0.87
N LYS A 90 -12.53 -23.64 -0.19
CA LYS A 90 -13.08 -22.28 -0.15
C LYS A 90 -13.00 -21.61 -1.52
N MET A 91 -11.90 -21.76 -2.25
CA MET A 91 -11.76 -21.19 -3.59
C MET A 91 -12.66 -21.89 -4.60
N ILE A 92 -12.80 -23.22 -4.54
CA ILE A 92 -13.75 -23.97 -5.36
C ILE A 92 -15.18 -23.48 -5.11
N ARG A 93 -15.60 -23.41 -3.84
CA ARG A 93 -16.96 -22.98 -3.46
C ARG A 93 -17.27 -21.54 -3.89
N ARG A 94 -16.29 -20.63 -3.83
CA ARG A 94 -16.50 -19.22 -4.17
C ARG A 94 -16.42 -18.92 -5.67
N HIS A 95 -15.92 -19.85 -6.49
CA HIS A 95 -15.90 -19.70 -7.95
C HIS A 95 -16.81 -20.72 -8.64
N PRO A 96 -18.14 -20.70 -8.40
CA PRO A 96 -19.06 -21.65 -9.02
C PRO A 96 -19.18 -21.47 -10.54
N HIS A 97 -18.65 -20.38 -11.10
CA HIS A 97 -18.57 -20.12 -12.54
C HIS A 97 -17.35 -20.77 -13.20
N ILE A 98 -16.34 -21.17 -12.42
CA ILE A 98 -15.16 -21.90 -12.90
C ILE A 98 -15.29 -23.39 -12.59
N PHE A 99 -15.74 -23.74 -11.39
CA PHE A 99 -15.77 -25.11 -10.87
C PHE A 99 -17.20 -25.69 -10.77
N GLY A 100 -18.20 -25.01 -11.30
CA GLY A 100 -19.59 -25.46 -11.34
C GLY A 100 -20.30 -24.90 -12.59
N ASP A 101 -21.62 -24.76 -12.52
CA ASP A 101 -22.46 -24.39 -13.66
C ASP A 101 -23.00 -22.94 -13.61
N ALA A 102 -22.52 -22.11 -12.68
CA ALA A 102 -23.04 -20.76 -12.53
C ALA A 102 -22.61 -19.85 -13.70
N VAL A 103 -23.57 -19.16 -14.31
CA VAL A 103 -23.30 -18.16 -15.36
C VAL A 103 -23.70 -16.79 -14.84
N PHE A 104 -22.77 -15.83 -14.92
CA PHE A 104 -23.00 -14.44 -14.54
C PHE A 104 -23.12 -13.56 -15.79
N ALA A 105 -23.97 -12.54 -15.71
CA ALA A 105 -24.22 -11.64 -16.83
C ALA A 105 -23.02 -10.73 -17.13
N ASP A 106 -22.31 -10.29 -16.09
CA ASP A 106 -21.15 -9.42 -16.16
C ASP A 106 -20.25 -9.53 -14.91
N GLU A 107 -19.14 -8.81 -14.92
CA GLU A 107 -18.18 -8.73 -13.81
C GLU A 107 -18.82 -8.18 -12.51
N GLY A 108 -19.77 -7.25 -12.63
CA GLY A 108 -20.49 -6.69 -11.50
C GLY A 108 -21.33 -7.75 -10.78
N ALA A 109 -22.10 -8.53 -11.54
CA ALA A 109 -22.90 -9.64 -11.04
C ALA A 109 -22.02 -10.74 -10.40
N GLN A 110 -20.88 -11.06 -11.01
CA GLN A 110 -19.90 -12.00 -10.45
C GLN A 110 -19.32 -11.50 -9.12
N LYS A 111 -18.96 -10.21 -9.05
CA LYS A 111 -18.42 -9.58 -7.83
C LYS A 111 -19.46 -9.55 -6.70
N GLN A 112 -20.71 -9.29 -7.03
CA GLN A 112 -21.81 -9.34 -6.05
C GLN A 112 -22.00 -10.76 -5.52
N ALA A 113 -22.10 -11.76 -6.40
CA ALA A 113 -22.24 -13.17 -6.00
C ALA A 113 -21.07 -13.65 -5.12
N TRP A 114 -19.84 -13.24 -5.44
CA TRP A 114 -18.66 -13.52 -4.63
C TRP A 114 -18.76 -12.98 -3.20
N GLU A 115 -19.28 -11.76 -3.04
CA GLU A 115 -19.48 -11.15 -1.73
C GLU A 115 -20.66 -11.76 -0.96
N ASP A 116 -21.71 -12.21 -1.65
CA ASP A 116 -22.84 -12.91 -1.05
C ASP A 116 -22.43 -14.28 -0.49
N ILE A 117 -21.63 -15.05 -1.25
CA ILE A 117 -21.06 -16.33 -0.77
C ILE A 117 -20.17 -16.10 0.46
N LYS A 118 -19.32 -15.06 0.45
CA LYS A 118 -18.51 -14.70 1.63
C LYS A 118 -19.36 -14.39 2.84
N GLN A 119 -20.53 -13.79 2.65
CA GLN A 119 -21.42 -13.43 3.75
C GLN A 119 -22.11 -14.65 4.35
N SER A 120 -22.62 -15.56 3.51
CA SER A 120 -23.25 -16.81 3.99
C SER A 120 -22.26 -17.72 4.74
N GLU A 121 -20.98 -17.74 4.32
CA GLU A 121 -19.90 -18.42 5.04
C GLU A 121 -19.55 -17.77 6.39
N ARG A 122 -19.81 -16.47 6.57
CA ARG A 122 -19.58 -15.77 7.84
C ARG A 122 -20.74 -15.97 8.80
N SER A 123 -21.98 -15.93 8.32
CA SER A 123 -23.16 -16.14 9.16
C SER A 123 -23.28 -17.57 9.69
N SER A 124 -22.67 -18.54 9.02
CA SER A 124 -22.58 -19.93 9.50
C SER A 124 -21.51 -20.16 10.58
N LYS A 125 -20.60 -19.20 10.82
CA LYS A 125 -19.58 -19.28 11.89
C LYS A 125 -20.10 -18.59 13.15
N THR A 126 -20.29 -19.38 14.21
CA THR A 126 -21.08 -19.07 15.40
C THR A 126 -20.54 -17.96 16.33
N GLU A 127 -19.37 -17.38 16.07
CA GLU A 127 -18.60 -16.69 17.14
C GLU A 127 -18.55 -15.16 17.09
N ALA A 128 -18.89 -14.51 15.97
CA ALA A 128 -18.79 -13.05 15.89
C ALA A 128 -20.18 -12.39 15.81
N LYS A 129 -20.72 -12.04 16.99
CA LYS A 129 -21.99 -11.29 17.10
C LYS A 129 -21.73 -9.79 16.86
N GLY A 130 -22.49 -9.17 15.95
CA GLY A 130 -22.46 -7.73 15.68
C GLY A 130 -22.32 -7.38 14.20
N PHE A 131 -22.81 -6.20 13.79
CA PHE A 131 -22.86 -5.80 12.39
C PHE A 131 -21.47 -5.77 11.71
N PHE A 132 -20.44 -5.29 12.43
CA PHE A 132 -19.06 -5.23 11.94
C PHE A 132 -18.21 -6.46 12.24
N ALA A 133 -18.82 -7.55 12.72
CA ALA A 133 -18.14 -8.81 12.99
C ALA A 133 -17.29 -9.31 11.79
N GLY A 134 -16.08 -9.78 12.09
CA GLY A 134 -15.14 -10.32 11.10
C GLY A 134 -14.34 -9.29 10.30
N ILE A 135 -14.36 -8.01 10.71
CA ILE A 135 -13.37 -7.02 10.26
C ILE A 135 -12.17 -7.09 11.22
N PRO A 136 -10.98 -7.53 10.78
CA PRO A 136 -9.82 -7.64 11.67
C PRO A 136 -9.45 -6.29 12.28
N VAL A 137 -9.20 -6.27 13.59
CA VAL A 137 -8.76 -5.06 14.30
C VAL A 137 -7.32 -4.70 13.95
N ALA A 138 -6.46 -5.69 13.73
CA ALA A 138 -5.05 -5.52 13.35
C ALA A 138 -4.84 -5.05 11.89
N MET A 139 -5.91 -4.76 11.15
CA MET A 139 -5.81 -4.25 9.79
C MET A 139 -5.35 -2.78 9.81
N PRO A 140 -4.54 -2.35 8.83
CA PRO A 140 -4.21 -0.93 8.66
C PRO A 140 -5.45 -0.04 8.63
N ALA A 141 -5.35 1.15 9.22
CA ALA A 141 -6.49 1.99 9.55
C ALA A 141 -7.33 2.38 8.31
N LEU A 142 -6.70 2.78 7.20
CA LEU A 142 -7.43 3.16 5.97
C LEU A 142 -8.13 1.94 5.38
N ARG A 143 -7.44 0.80 5.32
CA ARG A 143 -8.05 -0.44 4.82
C ARG A 143 -9.22 -0.91 5.68
N ARG A 144 -9.10 -0.79 7.00
CA ARG A 144 -10.15 -1.12 7.96
C ARG A 144 -11.35 -0.18 7.79
N SER A 145 -11.10 1.12 7.69
CA SER A 145 -12.12 2.14 7.46
C SER A 145 -12.90 1.89 6.15
N GLN A 146 -12.21 1.60 5.04
CA GLN A 146 -12.88 1.21 3.79
C GLN A 146 -13.79 -0.02 3.97
N LYS A 147 -13.36 -1.05 4.72
CA LYS A 147 -14.19 -2.25 4.96
C LYS A 147 -15.42 -1.96 5.81
N ILE A 148 -15.31 -1.06 6.79
CA ILE A 148 -16.44 -0.64 7.63
C ILE A 148 -17.48 0.06 6.76
N GLN A 149 -17.06 1.03 5.96
CA GLN A 149 -17.93 1.79 5.07
C GLN A 149 -18.57 0.90 3.99
N GLN A 150 -17.79 0.00 3.36
CA GLN A 150 -18.33 -1.00 2.42
C GLN A 150 -19.41 -1.88 3.04
N ARG A 151 -19.35 -2.13 4.36
CA ARG A 151 -20.33 -2.93 5.05
C ARG A 151 -21.59 -2.14 5.40
N ALA A 152 -21.43 -0.89 5.84
CA ALA A 152 -22.54 0.03 6.05
C ALA A 152 -23.33 0.26 4.75
N ALA A 153 -22.61 0.41 3.63
CA ALA A 153 -23.22 0.60 2.32
C ALA A 153 -24.18 -0.52 1.89
N ARG A 154 -23.92 -1.76 2.30
CA ARG A 154 -24.78 -2.92 1.97
C ARG A 154 -26.18 -2.85 2.55
N VAL A 155 -26.37 -2.11 3.64
CA VAL A 155 -27.70 -1.90 4.24
C VAL A 155 -28.32 -0.57 3.82
N GLY A 156 -27.78 0.06 2.78
CA GLY A 156 -28.26 1.34 2.26
C GLY A 156 -27.73 2.55 3.01
N PHE A 157 -26.76 2.38 3.93
CA PHE A 157 -26.07 3.51 4.56
C PHE A 157 -24.88 3.93 3.70
N ASP A 158 -25.17 4.58 2.57
CA ASP A 158 -24.18 5.08 1.62
C ASP A 158 -24.66 6.32 0.86
N TRP A 159 -23.72 6.99 0.21
CA TRP A 159 -23.97 7.99 -0.83
C TRP A 159 -24.04 7.34 -2.21
N ASP A 160 -24.91 7.85 -3.08
CA ASP A 160 -25.08 7.34 -4.45
C ASP A 160 -23.93 7.78 -5.39
N ASP A 161 -23.29 8.91 -5.11
CA ASP A 161 -22.24 9.50 -5.96
C ASP A 161 -21.10 10.07 -5.10
N TRP A 162 -19.86 9.90 -5.57
CA TRP A 162 -18.66 10.39 -4.88
C TRP A 162 -18.66 11.90 -4.64
N ARG A 163 -19.35 12.69 -5.47
CA ARG A 163 -19.44 14.15 -5.30
C ARG A 163 -20.16 14.54 -4.03
N GLN A 164 -21.04 13.68 -3.50
CA GLN A 164 -21.79 13.94 -2.27
C GLN A 164 -20.92 13.89 -1.02
N VAL A 165 -19.76 13.22 -1.10
CA VAL A 165 -18.78 13.15 0.00
C VAL A 165 -17.92 14.40 0.10
N ILE A 166 -17.70 15.10 -1.01
CA ILE A 166 -16.79 16.25 -1.06
C ILE A 166 -17.20 17.35 -0.06
N PRO A 167 -18.48 17.78 0.00
CA PRO A 167 -18.91 18.74 1.02
C PRO A 167 -18.66 18.26 2.45
N LYS A 168 -18.86 16.96 2.74
CA LYS A 168 -18.61 16.42 4.08
C LYS A 168 -17.13 16.43 4.44
N ILE A 169 -16.22 16.15 3.49
CA ILE A 169 -14.78 16.32 3.72
C ILE A 169 -14.42 17.78 4.03
N HIS A 170 -15.04 18.74 3.32
CA HIS A 170 -14.83 20.15 3.61
C HIS A 170 -15.34 20.54 5.01
N GLU A 171 -16.51 20.02 5.41
CA GLU A 171 -17.05 20.19 6.75
C GLU A 171 -16.06 19.66 7.81
N GLU A 172 -15.52 18.44 7.68
CA GLU A 172 -14.55 17.93 8.66
C GLU A 172 -13.25 18.75 8.70
N LEU A 173 -12.82 19.32 7.57
CA LEU A 173 -11.66 20.23 7.52
C LEU A 173 -11.94 21.54 8.27
N GLU A 174 -13.17 22.05 8.16
CA GLU A 174 -13.62 23.22 8.92
C GLU A 174 -13.70 22.91 10.42
N GLU A 175 -14.18 21.72 10.80
CA GLU A 175 -14.22 21.27 12.21
C GLU A 175 -12.81 21.17 12.82
N VAL A 176 -11.82 20.64 12.07
CA VAL A 176 -10.40 20.66 12.51
C VAL A 176 -9.93 22.10 12.75
N ALA A 177 -10.20 23.01 11.82
CA ALA A 177 -9.77 24.41 11.93
C ALA A 177 -10.44 25.11 13.11
N ASP A 178 -11.72 24.83 13.36
CA ASP A 178 -12.50 25.36 14.46
C ASP A 178 -12.00 24.84 15.82
N ALA A 179 -11.75 23.53 15.94
CA ALA A 179 -11.23 22.92 17.17
C ALA A 179 -9.87 23.52 17.56
N VAL A 180 -8.99 23.71 16.57
CA VAL A 180 -7.70 24.41 16.78
C VAL A 180 -7.91 25.87 17.14
N GLY A 181 -8.79 26.58 16.42
CA GLY A 181 -9.04 28.01 16.62
C GLY A 181 -9.71 28.35 17.96
N LYS A 182 -10.39 27.37 18.58
CA LYS A 182 -11.05 27.49 19.89
C LYS A 182 -10.20 26.94 21.05
N ASP A 183 -8.95 26.53 20.80
CA ASP A 183 -8.06 25.90 21.78
C ASP A 183 -8.70 24.68 22.48
N GLU A 184 -9.42 23.86 21.71
CA GLU A 184 -10.04 22.64 22.24
C GLU A 184 -8.99 21.58 22.63
N PRO A 185 -9.34 20.62 23.51
CA PRO A 185 -8.41 19.56 23.91
C PRO A 185 -7.88 18.80 22.69
N PHE A 186 -6.59 18.42 22.74
CA PHE A 186 -5.95 17.68 21.65
C PHE A 186 -6.72 16.43 21.22
N THR A 187 -7.40 15.75 22.15
CA THR A 187 -8.25 14.59 21.84
C THR A 187 -9.39 14.92 20.88
N ARG A 188 -9.95 16.13 20.94
CA ARG A 188 -10.99 16.56 20.01
C ARG A 188 -10.39 16.88 18.64
N ILE A 189 -9.23 17.54 18.60
CA ILE A 189 -8.48 17.75 17.34
C ILE A 189 -8.15 16.41 16.67
N GLU A 190 -7.72 15.41 17.44
CA GLU A 190 -7.43 14.06 16.95
C GLU A 190 -8.68 13.37 16.36
N GLU A 191 -9.85 13.58 16.98
CA GLU A 191 -11.14 13.09 16.48
C GLU A 191 -11.48 13.70 15.12
N GLU A 192 -11.44 15.03 14.97
CA GLU A 192 -11.78 15.70 13.70
C GLU A 192 -10.80 15.32 12.58
N VAL A 193 -9.51 15.21 12.89
CA VAL A 193 -8.50 14.72 11.94
C VAL A 193 -8.81 13.28 11.52
N GLY A 194 -9.27 12.46 12.45
CA GLY A 194 -9.76 11.11 12.17
C GLY A 194 -10.92 11.11 11.17
N ASP A 195 -11.88 12.02 11.32
CA ASP A 195 -13.04 12.15 10.45
C ASP A 195 -12.67 12.66 9.06
N VAL A 196 -11.71 13.58 8.93
CA VAL A 196 -11.12 13.96 7.63
C VAL A 196 -10.52 12.73 6.92
N LEU A 197 -9.74 11.92 7.63
CA LEU A 197 -9.13 10.70 7.08
C LEU A 197 -10.20 9.67 6.70
N MET A 198 -11.27 9.56 7.49
CA MET A 198 -12.39 8.67 7.20
C MET A 198 -13.19 9.14 5.97
N GLY A 199 -13.40 10.44 5.82
CA GLY A 199 -14.01 11.07 4.64
C GLY A 199 -13.18 10.85 3.37
N ALA A 200 -11.87 11.09 3.43
CA ALA A 200 -10.96 10.81 2.32
C ALA A 200 -10.93 9.32 1.95
N THR A 201 -10.97 8.44 2.94
CA THR A 201 -11.09 6.99 2.74
C THR A 201 -12.39 6.62 2.04
N ASN A 202 -13.48 7.30 2.38
CA ASN A 202 -14.77 7.08 1.76
C ASN A 202 -14.83 7.56 0.30
N LEU A 203 -14.23 8.72 0.02
CA LEU A 203 -14.05 9.19 -1.34
C LEU A 203 -13.29 8.16 -2.18
N ALA A 204 -12.15 7.65 -1.69
CA ALA A 204 -11.39 6.61 -2.36
C ALA A 204 -12.25 5.36 -2.62
N ARG A 205 -13.07 4.94 -1.64
CA ARG A 205 -13.98 3.80 -1.80
C ARG A 205 -15.01 4.01 -2.91
N LEU A 206 -15.66 5.16 -2.96
CA LEU A 206 -16.66 5.48 -4.00
C LEU A 206 -16.03 5.61 -5.39
N LEU A 207 -14.76 6.00 -5.47
CA LEU A 207 -13.97 6.03 -6.71
C LEU A 207 -13.41 4.65 -7.11
N GLY A 208 -13.63 3.59 -6.33
CA GLY A 208 -13.08 2.26 -6.58
C GLY A 208 -11.58 2.14 -6.29
N VAL A 209 -10.99 3.11 -5.59
CA VAL A 209 -9.57 3.16 -5.23
C VAL A 209 -9.32 2.50 -3.88
N ASN A 210 -8.27 1.69 -3.77
CA ASN A 210 -7.79 1.18 -2.48
C ASN A 210 -7.04 2.29 -1.74
N ALA A 211 -7.60 2.82 -0.65
CA ALA A 211 -7.08 3.98 0.07
C ALA A 211 -5.67 3.73 0.66
N GLU A 212 -5.46 2.53 1.22
CA GLU A 212 -4.16 2.14 1.78
C GLU A 212 -3.07 2.14 0.70
N ASN A 213 -3.38 1.54 -0.47
CA ASN A 213 -2.45 1.51 -1.58
C ASN A 213 -2.19 2.90 -2.18
N ALA A 214 -3.23 3.74 -2.27
CA ALA A 214 -3.09 5.10 -2.78
C ALA A 214 -2.16 5.96 -1.92
N LEU A 215 -2.23 5.80 -0.59
CA LEU A 215 -1.30 6.46 0.33
C LEU A 215 0.12 5.89 0.18
N ARG A 216 0.27 4.56 0.11
CA ARG A 216 1.57 3.91 -0.08
C ARG A 216 2.29 4.42 -1.34
N LEU A 217 1.60 4.46 -2.48
CA LEU A 217 2.13 5.02 -3.72
C LEU A 217 2.49 6.51 -3.60
N SER A 218 1.74 7.27 -2.80
CA SER A 218 2.03 8.68 -2.56
C SER A 218 3.26 8.87 -1.68
N ASN A 219 3.46 8.02 -0.68
CA ASN A 219 4.66 8.00 0.17
C ASN A 219 5.89 7.64 -0.67
N HIS A 220 5.83 6.57 -1.46
CA HIS A 220 6.92 6.15 -2.35
C HIS A 220 7.35 7.28 -3.30
N LYS A 221 6.38 7.93 -3.95
CA LYS A 221 6.63 9.10 -4.81
C LYS A 221 7.26 10.27 -4.03
N PHE A 222 6.85 10.51 -2.79
CA PHE A 222 7.45 11.54 -1.95
C PHE A 222 8.91 11.20 -1.62
N GLU A 223 9.18 9.96 -1.21
CA GLU A 223 10.52 9.47 -0.87
C GLU A 223 11.47 9.58 -2.07
N GLN A 224 11.07 9.09 -3.24
CA GLN A 224 11.88 9.20 -4.47
C GLN A 224 12.22 10.67 -4.79
N ARG A 225 11.23 11.57 -4.70
CA ARG A 225 11.47 13.01 -4.93
C ARG A 225 12.40 13.60 -3.90
N PHE A 226 12.26 13.24 -2.64
CA PHE A 226 13.06 13.80 -1.57
C PHE A 226 14.51 13.29 -1.61
N GLN A 227 14.73 12.01 -1.95
CA GLN A 227 16.05 11.48 -2.26
C GLN A 227 16.70 12.23 -3.43
N ARG A 228 15.91 12.57 -4.45
CA ARG A 228 16.40 13.38 -5.56
C ARG A 228 16.74 14.81 -5.12
N VAL A 229 15.93 15.44 -4.26
CA VAL A 229 16.23 16.74 -3.64
C VAL A 229 17.56 16.70 -2.89
N GLU A 230 17.76 15.68 -2.06
CA GLU A 230 19.01 15.48 -1.33
C GLU A 230 20.22 15.39 -2.28
N ALA A 231 20.12 14.57 -3.33
CA ALA A 231 21.18 14.42 -4.32
C ALA A 231 21.50 15.74 -5.06
N LEU A 232 20.47 16.54 -5.39
CA LEU A 232 20.63 17.84 -6.05
C LEU A 232 21.33 18.86 -5.14
N LEU A 233 20.91 18.95 -3.87
CA LEU A 233 21.54 19.84 -2.90
C LEU A 233 22.99 19.45 -2.62
N LEU A 234 23.24 18.15 -2.48
CA LEU A 234 24.58 17.63 -2.25
C LEU A 234 25.52 17.94 -3.43
N ALA A 235 25.02 17.87 -4.67
CA ALA A 235 25.77 18.27 -5.87
C ALA A 235 26.13 19.76 -5.88
N GLU A 236 25.37 20.60 -5.19
CA GLU A 236 25.66 22.02 -4.96
C GLU A 236 26.49 22.28 -3.69
N GLY A 237 26.92 21.22 -2.98
CA GLY A 237 27.69 21.30 -1.76
C GLY A 237 26.88 21.71 -0.52
N ILE A 238 25.56 21.60 -0.58
CA ILE A 238 24.62 21.97 0.49
C ILE A 238 24.10 20.70 1.15
N SER A 239 24.21 20.57 2.47
CA SER A 239 23.57 19.47 3.22
C SER A 239 22.10 19.79 3.51
N LEU A 240 21.28 18.75 3.70
CA LEU A 240 19.85 18.91 4.01
C LEU A 240 19.61 19.79 5.25
N GLU A 241 20.43 19.65 6.29
CA GLU A 241 20.29 20.39 7.56
C GLU A 241 20.60 21.89 7.39
N LYS A 242 21.34 22.25 6.33
CA LYS A 242 21.73 23.64 6.03
C LYS A 242 20.91 24.26 4.91
N ALA A 243 20.18 23.46 4.15
CA ALA A 243 19.35 23.94 3.06
C ALA A 243 18.18 24.77 3.61
N SER A 244 17.90 25.91 2.98
CA SER A 244 16.68 26.66 3.25
C SER A 244 15.48 25.96 2.60
N LEU A 245 14.28 26.23 3.11
CA LEU A 245 13.04 25.75 2.49
C LEU A 245 12.96 26.13 1.00
N GLN A 246 13.39 27.33 0.65
CA GLN A 246 13.42 27.81 -0.74
C GLN A 246 14.36 26.99 -1.62
N GLN A 247 15.51 26.56 -1.09
CA GLN A 247 16.45 25.67 -1.80
C GLN A 247 15.85 24.27 -1.96
N MET A 248 15.23 23.74 -0.91
CA MET A 248 14.54 22.44 -0.96
C MET A 248 13.37 22.46 -1.96
N GLU A 249 12.56 23.52 -1.96
CA GLU A 249 11.45 23.70 -2.90
C GLU A 249 11.94 23.81 -4.36
N ALA A 250 13.04 24.54 -4.59
CA ALA A 250 13.65 24.62 -5.92
C ALA A 250 14.11 23.24 -6.41
N ALA A 251 14.83 22.50 -5.57
CA ALA A 251 15.26 21.13 -5.88
C ALA A 251 14.08 20.16 -6.03
N TRP A 252 13.02 20.31 -5.24
CA TRP A 252 11.79 19.52 -5.31
C TRP A 252 11.07 19.72 -6.64
N ASN A 253 10.98 20.96 -7.11
CA ASN A 253 10.38 21.26 -8.41
C ASN A 253 11.18 20.60 -9.54
N ILE A 254 12.51 20.61 -9.48
CA ILE A 254 13.37 19.90 -10.44
C ILE A 254 13.05 18.39 -10.42
N ALA A 255 13.06 17.76 -9.23
CA ALA A 255 12.76 16.33 -9.08
C ALA A 255 11.38 15.95 -9.65
N LYS A 256 10.35 16.77 -9.38
CA LYS A 256 8.99 16.59 -9.89
C LYS A 256 8.91 16.72 -11.41
N HIS A 257 9.74 17.54 -12.03
CA HIS A 257 9.80 17.69 -13.48
C HIS A 257 10.48 16.47 -14.13
N GLU A 258 11.61 16.03 -13.59
CA GLU A 258 12.36 14.86 -14.08
C GLU A 258 11.49 13.59 -14.07
N GLU A 259 10.76 13.31 -12.98
CA GLU A 259 9.86 12.16 -12.85
C GLU A 259 8.75 12.13 -13.90
N LYS A 260 8.24 13.30 -14.30
CA LYS A 260 7.18 13.41 -15.32
C LYS A 260 7.71 13.28 -16.75
N GLY A 261 8.98 12.95 -16.94
CA GLY A 261 9.65 12.96 -18.23
C GLY A 261 9.85 14.37 -18.81
N GLY A 262 9.73 15.42 -17.98
CA GLY A 262 9.89 16.81 -18.39
C GLY A 262 11.32 17.30 -18.21
N CYS A 263 11.90 17.89 -19.25
CA CYS A 263 13.20 18.54 -19.18
C CYS A 263 13.10 19.84 -18.36
N PRO A 264 13.84 20.00 -17.25
CA PRO A 264 13.78 21.22 -16.46
C PRO A 264 14.66 22.29 -17.10
N ILE A 265 14.16 23.00 -18.13
CA ILE A 265 14.86 24.18 -18.66
C ILE A 265 13.90 25.34 -18.93
N THR A 266 14.06 26.41 -18.15
CA THR A 266 13.72 27.78 -18.57
C THR A 266 15.01 28.43 -19.09
N LEU A 267 15.16 28.54 -20.41
CA LEU A 267 16.19 29.40 -21.01
C LEU A 267 15.75 30.87 -20.77
N ASN A 268 16.39 31.55 -19.82
CA ASN A 268 16.05 32.93 -19.48
C ASN A 268 16.53 33.89 -20.60
N LYS A 269 15.63 34.69 -21.16
CA LYS A 269 15.87 35.54 -22.35
C LYS A 269 16.82 36.73 -22.13
N ASN A 270 17.29 36.98 -20.91
CA ASN A 270 17.79 38.31 -20.54
C ASN A 270 19.31 38.50 -20.45
N ASN A 271 20.15 37.52 -20.81
CA ASN A 271 21.60 37.78 -20.94
C ASN A 271 22.16 37.06 -22.18
N ALA A 272 22.87 37.82 -23.02
CA ALA A 272 23.40 37.41 -24.32
C ALA A 272 24.61 36.43 -24.26
N VAL A 273 24.59 35.48 -23.32
CA VAL A 273 25.58 34.42 -23.17
C VAL A 273 24.83 33.14 -22.88
N GLY A 274 24.82 32.19 -23.82
CA GLY A 274 24.08 30.93 -23.68
C GLY A 274 24.53 30.15 -22.46
N GLU A 275 23.63 29.92 -21.50
CA GLU A 275 23.93 29.11 -20.33
C GLU A 275 24.04 27.62 -20.69
N GLN A 276 24.92 26.96 -19.96
CA GLN A 276 25.26 25.56 -20.10
C GLN A 276 24.22 24.70 -19.36
N CYS A 277 23.68 23.66 -20.02
CA CYS A 277 22.80 22.69 -19.37
C CYS A 277 23.50 22.12 -18.13
N ARG A 278 22.91 22.26 -16.94
CA ARG A 278 23.51 21.80 -15.67
C ARG A 278 23.68 20.27 -15.61
N ILE A 279 22.96 19.51 -16.44
CA ILE A 279 22.99 18.05 -16.49
C ILE A 279 24.04 17.55 -17.50
N CYS A 280 23.91 17.89 -18.79
CA CYS A 280 24.77 17.33 -19.85
C CYS A 280 25.90 18.28 -20.29
N ARG A 281 26.02 19.44 -19.64
CA ARG A 281 26.99 20.49 -19.96
C ARG A 281 26.93 21.02 -21.41
N PHE A 282 25.81 20.81 -22.09
CA PHE A 282 25.57 21.31 -23.45
C PHE A 282 25.30 22.83 -23.46
N GLN A 283 26.04 23.58 -24.29
CA GLN A 283 25.76 24.99 -24.56
C GLN A 283 24.73 25.09 -25.70
N ALA A 284 23.55 25.60 -25.40
CA ALA A 284 22.52 25.80 -26.40
C ALA A 284 22.80 27.06 -27.24
N PRO A 285 22.74 26.99 -28.59
CA PRO A 285 22.69 28.19 -29.43
C PRO A 285 21.44 29.03 -29.12
N VAL A 286 21.53 30.36 -29.29
CA VAL A 286 20.46 31.35 -29.02
C VAL A 286 19.13 30.97 -29.72
N SER A 287 19.20 30.25 -30.84
CA SER A 287 18.03 29.76 -31.59
C SER A 287 17.19 28.70 -30.87
N LEU A 288 17.72 28.06 -29.81
CA LEU A 288 17.02 27.04 -29.03
C LEU A 288 16.46 27.59 -27.71
N ILE A 289 16.52 28.90 -27.49
CA ILE A 289 15.91 29.56 -26.32
C ILE A 289 14.40 29.33 -26.32
N GLY A 290 13.93 28.54 -25.34
CA GLY A 290 12.52 28.15 -25.19
C GLY A 290 12.17 26.75 -25.72
N TYR A 291 13.15 25.95 -26.16
CA TYR A 291 12.97 24.57 -26.61
C TYR A 291 13.68 23.56 -25.69
N ASP A 292 13.18 22.33 -25.64
CA ASP A 292 13.78 21.22 -24.90
C ASP A 292 15.21 20.91 -25.39
N CYS A 293 16.10 20.51 -24.47
CA CYS A 293 17.49 20.22 -24.82
C CYS A 293 17.59 19.00 -25.75
N PRO A 294 18.13 19.14 -26.98
CA PRO A 294 18.15 18.06 -27.97
C PRO A 294 19.09 16.90 -27.60
N ARG A 295 19.99 17.07 -26.61
CA ARG A 295 20.86 16.00 -26.10
C ARG A 295 20.23 15.19 -24.96
N CYS A 296 19.32 15.78 -24.20
CA CYS A 296 18.66 15.08 -23.10
C CYS A 296 17.29 14.52 -23.51
N CYS A 297 16.67 15.10 -24.55
CA CYS A 297 15.34 14.74 -25.03
C CYS A 297 15.35 13.87 -26.31
N SER A 298 16.49 13.29 -26.70
CA SER A 298 16.57 12.41 -27.88
C SER A 298 16.21 10.93 -27.58
N LEU A 299 15.58 10.65 -26.44
CA LEU A 299 15.07 9.32 -26.08
C LEU A 299 13.74 9.48 -25.33
N SER A 300 12.74 10.03 -26.03
CA SER A 300 11.32 9.89 -25.69
C SER A 300 10.69 8.83 -26.58
#